data_AF-A0A6V8PYN3-F1
#
_entry.id   AF-A0A6V8PYN3-F1
#
_cell.length_a   1.000
_cell.length_b   1.000
_cell.length_c   1.000
_cell.angle_alpha   90.00
_cell.angle_beta   90.00
_cell.angle_gamma   90.00
#
_symmetry.space_group_name_H-M   'P 1'
#
loop_
_entity.id
_entity.type
_entity.pdbx_description
1 polymer ?
#
loop_
_entity_poly.entity_id
_entity_poly.type
_entity_poly.pdbx_seq_one_letter_code
_entity_poly.pdbx_strand_id
1 'polypeptide(L)' 'MARILVKTKEPKEVQDLRKHGKIIFLSSLVDVVGIETTEAEVEKIKGLVGEDRVRESARGTVQKD' A
#
# COMPACT_ATOMS: atom_id res chain seq x y z
N MET A 1 10.10 1.26 10.06
CA MET A 1 9.17 0.43 9.26
C MET A 1 7.87 1.18 9.14
N ALA A 2 7.41 1.39 7.92
CA ALA A 2 6.21 2.16 7.57
C ALA A 2 5.10 1.21 7.10
N ARG A 3 3.84 1.59 7.35
CA ARG A 3 2.68 0.93 6.76
C ARG A 3 1.93 1.95 5.93
N ILE A 4 1.60 1.58 4.71
CA ILE A 4 0.88 2.45 3.79
C ILE A 4 -0.30 1.69 3.19
N LEU A 5 -1.36 2.43 2.89
CA LEU A 5 -2.45 2.01 2.04
C LEU A 5 -2.25 2.66 0.68
N VAL A 6 -2.29 1.86 -0.37
CA VAL A 6 -2.10 2.28 -1.75
C VAL A 6 -3.37 1.98 -2.52
N LYS A 7 -3.98 3.01 -3.09
CA LYS A 7 -5.11 2.81 -4.02
C LYS A 7 -4.56 2.33 -5.35
N THR A 8 -5.00 1.18 -5.84
CA THR A 8 -4.64 0.60 -7.13
C THR A 8 -5.69 0.90 -8.20
N LYS A 9 -5.30 0.90 -9.48
CA LYS A 9 -6.18 1.05 -10.65
C LYS A 9 -6.17 -0.19 -11.52
N GLU A 10 -5.06 -0.92 -11.52
CA GLU A 10 -4.88 -2.12 -12.32
C GLU A 10 -4.35 -3.26 -11.45
N PRO A 11 -4.77 -4.52 -11.72
CA PRO A 11 -4.24 -5.68 -11.01
C PRO A 11 -2.71 -5.82 -11.10
N LYS A 12 -2.10 -5.28 -12.16
CA LYS A 12 -0.65 -5.30 -12.36
C LYS A 12 0.10 -4.46 -11.32
N GLU A 13 -0.46 -3.35 -10.87
CA GLU A 13 0.16 -2.50 -9.85
C GLU A 13 0.38 -3.28 -8.54
N VAL A 14 -0.52 -4.20 -8.20
CA VAL A 14 -0.37 -5.10 -7.03
C VAL A 14 0.89 -5.96 -7.13
N GLN A 15 1.22 -6.44 -8.33
CA GLN A 15 2.42 -7.25 -8.55
C GLN A 15 3.70 -6.43 -8.42
N ASP A 16 3.70 -5.18 -8.88
CA ASP A 16 4.84 -4.29 -8.71
C ASP A 16 5.02 -3.89 -7.25
N LEU A 17 3.93 -3.58 -6.55
CA LEU A 17 3.92 -3.28 -5.12
C LEU A 17 4.50 -4.42 -4.24
N ARG A 18 4.32 -5.69 -4.64
CA ARG A 18 4.95 -6.85 -3.95
C ARG A 18 6.48 -6.82 -3.98
N LYS A 19 7.10 -6.11 -4.91
CA LYS A 19 8.57 -5.97 -5.01
C LYS A 19 9.10 -4.94 -4.00
N HIS A 20 8.24 -4.06 -3.52
CA HIS A 20 8.59 -2.92 -2.66
C HIS A 20 8.24 -3.15 -1.19
N GLY A 21 7.67 -4.30 -0.82
CA GLY A 21 7.31 -4.58 0.56
C GLY A 21 6.40 -5.79 0.72
N LYS A 22 6.01 -6.04 1.97
CA LYS A 22 5.10 -7.12 2.31
C LYS A 22 3.66 -6.63 2.21
N ILE A 23 2.86 -7.26 1.35
CA ILE A 23 1.41 -7.03 1.33
C ILE A 23 0.81 -7.55 2.64
N ILE A 24 0.16 -6.69 3.40
CA ILE A 24 -0.52 -7.00 4.67
C ILE A 24 -2.05 -6.97 4.53
N PHE A 25 -2.56 -6.34 3.48
CA PHE A 25 -3.99 -6.20 3.22
C PHE A 25 -4.22 -6.06 1.71
N LEU A 26 -5.30 -6.64 1.20
CA LEU A 26 -5.75 -6.43 -0.18
C LEU A 26 -7.27 -6.45 -0.21
N SER A 27 -7.87 -5.38 -0.71
CA SER A 27 -9.31 -5.28 -0.93
C SER A 27 -9.60 -5.00 -2.39
N SER A 28 -10.20 -5.97 -3.06
CA SER A 28 -10.71 -5.84 -4.44
C SER A 28 -12.02 -5.07 -4.52
N LEU A 29 -12.70 -4.81 -3.39
CA LEU A 29 -13.96 -4.05 -3.36
C LEU A 29 -13.71 -2.55 -3.54
N VAL A 30 -12.59 -2.05 -3.02
CA VAL A 30 -12.24 -0.62 -3.04
C VAL A 30 -10.90 -0.35 -3.74
N ASP A 31 -10.32 -1.38 -4.36
CA ASP A 31 -9.01 -1.34 -5.01
C ASP A 31 -7.91 -0.74 -4.12
N VAL A 32 -7.77 -1.26 -2.90
CA VAL A 32 -6.75 -0.80 -1.94
C VAL A 32 -5.85 -1.95 -1.52
N VAL A 33 -4.55 -1.68 -1.46
CA VAL A 33 -3.51 -2.59 -1.00
C VAL A 33 -2.79 -1.98 0.19
N GLY A 34 -2.73 -2.72 1.30
CA GLY A 34 -1.89 -2.37 2.44
C GLY A 34 -0.51 -3.01 2.32
N ILE A 35 0.54 -2.21 2.51
CA ILE A 35 1.94 -2.62 2.43
C ILE A 35 2.66 -2.23 3.71
N GLU A 36 3.43 -3.18 4.24
CA GLU A 36 4.46 -2.91 5.22
C GLU A 36 5.82 -2.85 4.52
N THR A 37 6.53 -1.74 4.67
CA THR A 37 7.81 -1.48 4.00
C THR A 37 8.73 -0.50 4.76
N THR A 38 9.82 -0.04 4.15
CA THR A 38 10.73 0.98 4.67
C THR A 38 10.35 2.36 4.14
N GLU A 39 10.72 3.44 4.85
CA GLU A 39 10.44 4.82 4.41
C GLU A 39 11.05 5.12 3.04
N ALA A 40 12.25 4.57 2.75
CA ALA A 40 12.88 4.70 1.44
C ALA A 40 12.05 4.06 0.30
N GLU A 41 11.38 2.95 0.57
CA GLU A 41 10.49 2.32 -0.40
C GLU A 41 9.14 3.04 -0.51
N VAL A 42 8.67 3.71 0.54
CA VAL A 42 7.45 4.55 0.48
C VAL A 42 7.61 5.63 -0.59
N GLU A 43 8.75 6.32 -0.62
CA GLU A 43 9.02 7.35 -1.63
C GLU A 43 9.06 6.78 -3.06
N LYS A 44 9.62 5.57 -3.24
CA LYS A 44 9.56 4.87 -4.54
C LYS A 44 8.13 4.52 -4.94
N ILE A 45 7.33 4.04 -3.99
CA ILE A 45 5.92 3.69 -4.24
C ILE A 45 5.11 4.93 -4.61
N LYS A 46 5.30 6.07 -3.93
CA LYS A 46 4.69 7.36 -4.31
C LYS A 46 5.04 7.75 -5.75
N GLY A 47 6.30 7.57 -6.17
CA GLY A 47 6.74 7.81 -7.54
C GLY A 47 6.13 6.88 -8.58
N LEU A 48 5.79 5.64 -8.21
CA LEU A 48 5.19 4.64 -9.10
C LEU A 48 3.68 4.85 -9.28
N VAL A 49 2.96 5.08 -8.19
CA VAL A 49 1.48 5.09 -8.20
C VAL A 49 0.88 6.49 -8.20
N GLY A 50 1.64 7.51 -7.81
CA GLY A 50 1.16 8.85 -7.49
C GLY A 50 1.03 9.06 -5.97
N GLU A 51 1.52 10.19 -5.47
CA GLU A 51 1.53 10.52 -4.04
C GLU A 51 0.11 10.63 -3.45
N ASP A 52 -0.85 11.12 -4.25
CA ASP A 52 -2.27 11.24 -3.89
C ASP A 52 -2.94 9.89 -3.58
N ARG A 53 -2.34 8.79 -4.05
CA ARG A 53 -2.84 7.42 -3.92
C ARG A 53 -2.18 6.66 -2.77
N VAL A 54 -1.23 7.27 -2.07
CA VAL A 54 -0.54 6.67 -0.93
C VAL A 54 -0.98 7.37 0.35
N ARG A 55 -1.47 6.57 1.32
CA ARG A 55 -1.85 7.05 2.65
C ARG A 55 -1.03 6.31 3.69
N GLU A 56 -0.33 7.04 4.54
CA GLU A 56 0.32 6.42 5.69
C GLU A 56 -0.74 5.89 6.65
N SER A 57 -0.61 4.60 6.99
CA SER A 57 -1.41 3.98 8.03
C SER A 57 -0.69 4.18 9.35
N ALA A 58 -1.09 5.18 10.13
CA ALA A 58 -0.86 5.15 11.57
C ALA A 58 -1.42 3.82 12.11
N ARG A 59 -0.83 3.26 13.18
CA ARG A 59 -1.26 2.01 13.82
C ARG A 59 -2.68 2.16 14.42
N GLY A 60 -3.70 2.24 13.57
CA GLY A 60 -5.11 2.10 13.91
C GLY A 60 -5.47 0.64 13.76
N THR A 61 -5.89 0.02 14.85
CA THR A 61 -6.41 -1.35 14.92
C THR A 61 -7.33 -1.69 13.75
N VAL A 62 -7.00 -2.73 13.01
CA VAL A 62 -7.97 -3.44 12.17
C VAL A 62 -8.88 -4.20 13.14
N GLN A 63 -10.00 -3.60 13.54
CA GLN A 63 -11.03 -4.33 14.26
C GLN A 63 -11.67 -5.31 13.28
N LYS A 64 -11.60 -6.57 13.64
CA LYS A 64 -12.25 -7.69 12.98
C LYS A 64 -13.55 -7.90 13.76
N ASP A 65 -14.69 -7.52 13.19
CA ASP A 65 -15.99 -8.00 13.67
C ASP A 65 -16.09 -9.52 13.50
#